data_AF-A0A925E692-F1
#
_entry.id   AF-A0A925E692-F1
#
_cell.length_a   1.000
_cell.length_b   1.000
_cell.length_c   1.000
_cell.angle_alpha   90.00
_cell.angle_beta   90.00
_cell.angle_gamma   90.00
#
_symmetry.space_group_name_H-M   'P 1'
#
loop_
_entity.id
_entity.type
_entity.pdbx_description
1 polymer ?
#
loop_
_entity_poly.entity_id
_entity_poly.type
_entity_poly.pdbx_seq_one_letter_code
_entity_poly.pdbx_strand_id
1 'polypeptide(L)'
;MVQLTVLLTMMALLFGYIGFTRGWNKEVIATSGIILGLFALFQFDDVLTNLLVSFPPEQAFAFRTVIFSTIVFFAYQTRALIGEDATRARSSGGDGRDNLQSSVLGGLVGTLNGYLIWGTLWYFQHVENYPLSPYITAPQPGSPSANFVESLPLYILAGGPGGAGNLLAAAVIVLFLIVLIVI
;
A
#
# COMPACT_ATOMS: atom_id res chain seq x y z
N MET A 1 13.49 4.46 -21.85
CA MET A 1 12.27 4.18 -21.07
C MET A 1 12.68 4.10 -19.60
N VAL A 2 11.92 4.72 -18.70
CA VAL A 2 12.19 4.65 -17.25
C VAL A 2 11.73 3.27 -16.75
N GLN A 3 12.54 2.63 -15.90
CA GLN A 3 12.19 1.33 -15.31
C GLN A 3 11.06 1.48 -14.27
N LEU A 4 10.11 0.54 -14.25
CA LEU A 4 9.02 0.54 -13.27
C LEU A 4 9.51 0.38 -11.85
N THR A 5 10.61 -0.36 -11.64
CA THR A 5 11.31 -0.44 -10.35
C THR A 5 11.82 0.90 -9.88
N VAL A 6 12.38 1.72 -10.77
CA VAL A 6 12.86 3.06 -10.43
C VAL A 6 11.69 3.95 -10.03
N LEU A 7 10.58 3.91 -10.79
CA LEU A 7 9.36 4.65 -10.43
C LEU A 7 8.82 4.22 -9.06
N LEU A 8 8.68 2.92 -8.83
CA LEU A 8 8.24 2.37 -7.55
C LEU A 8 9.13 2.83 -6.40
N THR A 9 10.45 2.74 -6.56
CA THR A 9 11.42 3.15 -5.53
C THR A 9 11.31 4.63 -5.23
N MET A 10 11.21 5.48 -6.27
CA MET A 10 11.04 6.93 -6.07
C MET A 10 9.73 7.24 -5.33
N MET A 11 8.63 6.59 -5.69
CA MET A 11 7.35 6.80 -5.02
C MET A 11 7.35 6.28 -3.57
N ALA A 12 8.01 5.14 -3.32
CA ALA A 12 8.22 4.65 -1.96
C ALA A 12 9.00 5.67 -1.12
N LEU A 13 10.12 6.20 -1.62
CA LEU A 13 10.90 7.21 -0.91
C LEU A 13 10.13 8.53 -0.71
N LEU A 14 9.30 8.94 -1.67
CA LEU A 14 8.43 10.12 -1.53
C LEU A 14 7.43 9.93 -0.38
N PHE A 15 6.80 8.76 -0.30
CA PHE A 15 5.93 8.44 0.84
C PHE A 15 6.73 8.30 2.14
N GLY A 16 7.99 7.90 2.07
CA GLY A 16 8.92 7.97 3.20
C GLY A 16 9.11 9.39 3.71
N TYR A 17 9.28 10.37 2.82
CA TYR A 17 9.33 11.77 3.20
C TYR A 17 7.99 12.26 3.81
N ILE A 18 6.86 11.88 3.21
CA ILE A 18 5.53 12.19 3.77
C ILE A 18 5.41 11.60 5.19
N GLY A 19 5.76 10.33 5.37
CA GLY A 19 5.73 9.66 6.67
C GLY A 19 6.64 10.31 7.70
N PHE A 20 7.81 10.80 7.28
CA PHE A 20 8.75 11.51 8.16
C PHE A 20 8.12 12.78 8.76
N THR A 21 7.35 13.50 7.95
CA THR A 21 6.65 14.72 8.40
C THR A 21 5.34 14.42 9.16
N ARG A 22 4.65 13.32 8.83
CA ARG A 22 3.36 12.94 9.41
C ARG A 22 3.48 12.23 10.77
N GLY A 23 4.58 11.51 10.98
CA GLY A 23 4.91 10.80 12.22
C GLY A 23 4.38 9.37 12.29
N TRP A 24 5.11 8.51 13.00
CA TRP A 24 4.89 7.05 13.09
C TRP A 24 3.45 6.63 13.34
N ASN A 25 2.80 7.15 14.39
CA ASN A 25 1.48 6.66 14.80
C ASN A 25 0.41 6.81 13.70
N LYS A 26 0.49 7.89 12.92
CA LYS A 26 -0.46 8.15 11.83
C LYS A 26 -0.17 7.24 10.62
N GLU A 27 1.10 6.98 10.34
CA GLU A 27 1.49 6.08 9.26
C GLU A 27 1.11 4.63 9.55
N VAL A 28 1.26 4.14 10.79
CA VAL A 28 0.87 2.76 11.17
C VAL A 28 -0.63 2.52 11.04
N ILE A 29 -1.45 3.51 11.39
CA ILE A 29 -2.90 3.44 11.20
C ILE A 29 -3.22 3.39 9.71
N ALA A 30 -2.55 4.20 8.89
CA ALA A 30 -2.70 4.14 7.44
C ALA A 30 -2.26 2.78 6.88
N THR A 31 -1.13 2.21 7.35
CA THR A 31 -0.67 0.87 7.00
C THR A 31 -1.74 -0.18 7.27
N SER A 32 -2.39 -0.10 8.42
CA SER A 32 -3.46 -1.01 8.80
C SER A 32 -4.64 -0.95 7.82
N GLY A 33 -5.05 0.27 7.43
CA GLY A 33 -6.09 0.47 6.41
C GLY A 33 -5.67 0.00 5.02
N ILE A 34 -4.41 0.21 4.61
CA ILE A 34 -3.86 -0.26 3.34
C ILE A 34 -3.88 -1.80 3.30
N ILE A 35 -3.38 -2.45 4.34
CA ILE A 35 -3.33 -3.92 4.43
C ILE A 35 -4.75 -4.51 4.46
N LEU A 36 -5.69 -3.89 5.18
CA LEU A 36 -7.09 -4.28 5.15
C LEU A 36 -7.68 -4.13 3.73
N GLY A 37 -7.33 -3.05 3.01
CA GLY A 37 -7.72 -2.84 1.62
C GLY A 37 -7.18 -3.92 0.68
N LEU A 38 -5.91 -4.28 0.84
CA LEU A 38 -5.29 -5.39 0.08
C LEU A 38 -5.97 -6.71 0.37
N PHE A 39 -6.27 -6.98 1.65
CA PHE A 39 -6.99 -8.18 2.06
C PHE A 39 -8.38 -8.24 1.46
N ALA A 40 -9.13 -7.13 1.51
CA ALA A 40 -10.46 -7.07 0.88
C ALA A 40 -10.38 -7.33 -0.63
N LEU A 41 -9.46 -6.67 -1.33
CA LEU A 41 -9.29 -6.86 -2.77
C LEU A 41 -8.90 -8.29 -3.14
N PHE A 42 -8.03 -8.91 -2.34
CA PHE A 42 -7.66 -10.31 -2.50
C PHE A 42 -8.83 -11.26 -2.24
N GLN A 43 -9.57 -11.05 -1.14
CA GLN A 43 -10.70 -11.91 -0.76
C GLN A 43 -11.86 -11.86 -1.76
N PHE A 44 -12.04 -10.71 -2.43
CA PHE A 44 -13.06 -10.50 -3.44
C PHE A 44 -12.51 -10.63 -4.88
N ASP A 45 -11.28 -11.09 -5.08
CA ASP A 45 -10.65 -11.12 -6.40
C ASP A 45 -11.44 -11.94 -7.42
N ASP A 46 -11.98 -13.10 -7.03
CA ASP A 46 -12.85 -13.93 -7.88
C ASP A 46 -14.12 -13.17 -8.28
N VAL A 47 -14.71 -12.43 -7.35
CA VAL A 47 -15.92 -11.62 -7.62
C VAL A 47 -15.58 -10.49 -8.57
N LEU A 48 -14.48 -9.75 -8.33
CA LEU A 48 -14.04 -8.67 -9.20
C LEU A 48 -13.74 -9.21 -10.61
N THR A 49 -13.00 -10.32 -10.71
CA THR A 49 -12.61 -10.91 -12.00
C THR A 49 -13.84 -11.36 -12.79
N ASN A 50 -14.81 -12.00 -12.15
CA ASN A 50 -16.06 -12.40 -12.80
C ASN A 50 -16.92 -11.20 -13.24
N LEU A 51 -16.96 -10.12 -12.45
CA LEU A 51 -17.65 -8.89 -12.84
C LEU A 51 -16.96 -8.16 -13.99
N LEU A 52 -15.63 -8.20 -14.03
CA LEU A 52 -14.81 -7.47 -14.98
C LEU A 52 -14.51 -8.24 -16.27
N VAL A 53 -14.82 -9.53 -16.35
CA VAL A 53 -14.51 -10.39 -17.53
C VAL A 53 -15.10 -9.87 -18.84
N SER A 54 -16.22 -9.12 -18.76
CA SER A 54 -16.89 -8.54 -19.93
C SER A 54 -16.36 -7.16 -20.33
N PHE A 55 -15.43 -6.59 -19.54
CA PHE A 55 -14.86 -5.27 -19.76
C PHE A 55 -13.50 -5.36 -20.45
N PRO A 56 -13.11 -4.33 -21.21
CA PRO A 56 -11.75 -4.20 -21.71
C PRO A 56 -10.72 -4.17 -20.56
N PRO A 57 -9.50 -4.72 -20.75
CA PRO A 57 -8.45 -4.76 -19.71
C PRO A 57 -8.11 -3.39 -19.10
N GLU A 58 -8.20 -2.32 -19.89
CA GLU A 58 -7.97 -0.95 -19.44
C GLU A 58 -9.01 -0.52 -18.39
N GLN A 59 -10.27 -0.90 -18.60
CA GLN A 59 -11.37 -0.58 -17.69
C GLN A 59 -11.30 -1.45 -16.44
N ALA A 60 -10.95 -2.74 -16.58
CA ALA A 60 -10.73 -3.63 -15.45
C ALA A 60 -9.60 -3.12 -14.53
N PHE A 61 -8.47 -2.73 -15.12
CA PHE A 61 -7.36 -2.09 -14.41
C PHE A 61 -7.79 -0.79 -13.71
N ALA A 62 -8.51 0.09 -14.42
CA ALA A 62 -8.97 1.36 -13.87
C ALA A 62 -9.90 1.14 -12.67
N PHE A 63 -10.80 0.16 -12.74
CA PHE A 63 -11.72 -0.18 -11.66
C PHE A 63 -10.98 -0.66 -10.40
N ARG A 64 -10.07 -1.63 -10.54
CA ARG A 64 -9.22 -2.11 -9.43
C ARG A 64 -8.42 -0.96 -8.80
N THR A 65 -7.84 -0.10 -9.65
CA THR A 65 -7.06 1.06 -9.23
C THR A 65 -7.89 2.08 -8.47
N VAL A 66 -9.08 2.43 -8.96
CA VAL A 66 -9.97 3.41 -8.31
C VAL A 66 -10.43 2.91 -6.95
N ILE A 67 -10.91 1.66 -6.86
CA ILE A 67 -11.35 1.08 -5.57
C ILE A 67 -10.20 1.08 -4.57
N PHE A 68 -9.03 0.57 -4.96
CA PHE A 68 -7.87 0.54 -4.07
C PHE A 68 -7.46 1.95 -3.64
N SER A 69 -7.37 2.89 -4.58
CA SER A 69 -6.99 4.28 -4.30
C SER A 69 -8.00 4.97 -3.38
N THR A 70 -9.29 4.69 -3.50
CA THR A 70 -10.33 5.19 -2.59
C THR A 70 -10.13 4.63 -1.18
N ILE A 71 -9.85 3.33 -1.03
CA ILE A 71 -9.58 2.72 0.28
C ILE A 71 -8.33 3.36 0.90
N VAL A 72 -7.25 3.48 0.13
CA VAL A 72 -5.99 4.12 0.58
C VAL A 72 -6.24 5.58 0.99
N PHE A 73 -7.03 6.32 0.21
CA PHE A 73 -7.40 7.70 0.54
C PHE A 73 -8.08 7.76 1.92
N PHE A 74 -9.09 6.93 2.18
CA PHE A 74 -9.75 6.89 3.48
C PHE A 74 -8.82 6.42 4.61
N ALA A 75 -7.93 5.45 4.34
CA ALA A 75 -6.92 5.00 5.31
C ALA A 75 -6.00 6.15 5.76
N TYR A 76 -5.66 7.07 4.85
CA TYR A 76 -4.89 8.28 5.19
C TYR A 76 -5.73 9.37 5.88
N GLN A 77 -7.03 9.47 5.57
CA GLN A 77 -7.93 10.51 6.11
C GLN A 77 -8.43 10.25 7.54
N THR A 78 -8.45 9.00 8.00
CA THR A 78 -9.19 8.55 9.20
C THR A 78 -8.84 9.28 10.51
N ARG A 79 -7.75 10.06 10.59
CA ARG A 79 -7.37 10.81 11.80
C ARG A 79 -7.69 12.31 11.82
N ALA A 80 -8.41 12.85 10.83
CA ALA A 80 -8.97 14.20 10.98
C ALA A 80 -10.07 14.27 12.07
N LEU A 81 -10.70 13.15 12.43
CA LEU A 81 -11.94 13.14 13.23
C LEU A 81 -11.81 12.55 14.66
N ILE A 82 -10.73 11.81 14.99
CA ILE A 82 -10.62 11.05 16.25
C ILE A 82 -9.43 11.53 17.12
N GLY A 83 -8.61 12.46 16.61
CA GLY A 83 -7.28 12.73 17.15
C GLY A 83 -7.13 13.84 18.19
N GLU A 84 -8.16 14.64 18.47
CA GLU A 84 -7.99 15.82 19.33
C GLU A 84 -7.61 15.47 20.78
N ASP A 85 -8.13 14.35 21.31
CA ASP A 85 -7.91 13.98 22.72
C ASP A 85 -6.58 13.24 22.94
N ALA A 86 -6.11 12.44 21.98
CA ALA A 86 -4.82 11.75 22.05
C ALA A 86 -3.62 12.71 21.84
N THR A 87 -3.84 13.87 21.21
CA THR A 87 -2.79 14.87 20.96
C THR A 87 -2.51 15.70 22.22
N ARG A 88 -3.52 15.96 23.06
CA ARG A 88 -3.36 16.65 24.35
C ARG A 88 -2.59 15.84 25.40
N ALA A 89 -2.67 14.51 25.36
CA ALA A 89 -1.94 13.63 26.29
C ALA A 89 -0.43 13.53 25.99
N ARG A 90 0.02 13.85 24.77
CA ARG A 90 1.43 13.77 24.35
C ARG A 90 2.15 15.12 24.23
N SER A 91 1.40 16.23 24.25
CA SER A 91 1.97 17.58 24.25
C SER A 91 2.51 18.02 25.62
N SER A 92 2.42 17.18 26.65
CA SER A 92 3.01 17.44 27.97
C SER A 92 4.40 16.80 28.10
N GLY A 93 5.42 17.43 27.50
CA GLY A 93 6.79 17.40 28.04
C GLY A 93 7.84 16.41 27.51
N GLY A 94 7.98 16.19 26.20
CA GLY A 94 9.04 15.34 25.62
C GLY A 94 10.27 16.09 25.10
N ASP A 95 11.47 15.60 25.45
CA ASP A 95 12.79 16.02 24.97
C ASP A 95 12.88 15.94 23.42
N GLY A 96 13.65 16.81 22.77
CA GLY A 96 13.72 16.91 21.31
C GLY A 96 14.14 15.63 20.58
N ARG A 97 14.73 14.67 21.31
CA ARG A 97 15.08 13.32 20.83
C ARG A 97 13.87 12.46 20.51
N ASP A 98 12.79 12.55 21.29
CA ASP A 98 11.58 11.74 21.08
C ASP A 98 10.87 12.12 19.78
N ASN A 99 10.97 13.40 19.40
CA ASN A 99 10.43 13.92 18.13
C ASN A 99 11.18 13.38 16.91
N LEU A 100 12.52 13.37 16.95
CA LEU A 100 13.34 12.84 15.85
C LEU A 100 13.12 11.32 15.66
N GLN A 101 13.03 10.56 16.75
CA GLN A 101 12.74 9.13 16.68
C GLN A 101 11.37 8.87 16.04
N SER A 102 10.32 9.60 16.47
CA SER A 102 8.98 9.49 15.92
C SER A 102 8.93 9.83 14.42
N SER A 103 9.68 10.85 13.98
CA SER A 103 9.79 11.22 12.56
C SER A 103 10.53 10.16 11.74
N VAL A 104 11.68 9.67 12.19
CA VAL A 104 12.44 8.64 11.45
C VAL A 104 11.61 7.36 11.30
N LEU A 105 10.97 6.92 12.37
CA LEU A 105 10.05 5.79 12.34
C LEU A 105 8.89 6.04 11.37
N GLY A 106 8.30 7.24 11.42
CA GLY A 106 7.30 7.67 10.44
C GLY A 106 7.79 7.55 9.00
N GLY A 107 9.04 7.92 8.71
CA GLY A 107 9.60 7.81 7.38
C GLY A 107 9.83 6.38 6.90
N LEU A 108 10.22 5.47 7.80
CA LEU A 108 10.34 4.04 7.47
C LEU A 108 8.98 3.43 7.11
N VAL A 109 7.94 3.71 7.92
CA VAL A 109 6.58 3.22 7.63
C VAL A 109 5.99 3.90 6.41
N GLY A 110 6.24 5.20 6.22
CA GLY A 110 5.87 5.90 5.00
C GLY A 110 6.47 5.22 3.77
N THR A 111 7.74 4.83 3.82
CA THR A 111 8.39 4.11 2.71
C THR A 111 7.72 2.77 2.44
N LEU A 112 7.43 2.01 3.50
CA LEU A 112 6.67 0.76 3.41
C LEU A 112 5.28 0.99 2.80
N ASN A 113 4.54 2.01 3.24
CA ASN A 113 3.23 2.38 2.72
C ASN A 113 3.29 2.74 1.24
N GLY A 114 4.28 3.53 0.83
CA GLY A 114 4.50 3.86 -0.57
C GLY A 114 4.77 2.62 -1.43
N TYR A 115 5.59 1.69 -0.94
CA TYR A 115 5.81 0.40 -1.58
C TYR A 115 4.53 -0.44 -1.67
N LEU A 116 3.73 -0.52 -0.59
CA LEU A 116 2.45 -1.24 -0.59
C LEU A 116 1.47 -0.64 -1.60
N ILE A 117 1.37 0.69 -1.68
CA ILE A 117 0.44 1.38 -2.56
C ILE A 117 0.88 1.24 -4.02
N TRP A 118 2.07 1.73 -4.36
CA TRP A 118 2.54 1.77 -5.74
C TRP A 118 2.91 0.39 -6.27
N GLY A 119 3.38 -0.51 -5.41
CA GLY A 119 3.62 -1.90 -5.75
C GLY A 119 2.31 -2.63 -6.09
N THR A 120 1.21 -2.30 -5.41
CA THR A 120 -0.11 -2.85 -5.74
C THR A 120 -0.68 -2.28 -7.02
N LEU A 121 -0.51 -0.98 -7.28
CA LEU A 121 -0.89 -0.39 -8.57
C LEU A 121 -0.12 -1.03 -9.74
N TRP A 122 1.17 -1.30 -9.54
CA TRP A 122 1.96 -2.04 -10.51
C TRP A 122 1.51 -3.51 -10.62
N TYR A 123 1.14 -4.16 -9.52
CA TYR A 123 0.54 -5.50 -9.56
C TYR A 123 -0.72 -5.53 -10.43
N PHE A 124 -1.62 -4.54 -10.34
CA PHE A 124 -2.81 -4.47 -11.20
C PHE A 124 -2.44 -4.31 -12.68
N GLN A 125 -1.40 -3.55 -13.01
CA GLN A 125 -0.89 -3.49 -14.38
C GLN A 125 -0.39 -4.87 -14.84
N HIS A 126 0.32 -5.60 -13.97
CA HIS A 126 0.90 -6.89 -14.33
C HIS A 126 -0.17 -7.95 -14.60
N VAL A 127 -1.16 -8.11 -13.72
CA VAL A 127 -2.22 -9.13 -13.88
C VAL A 127 -3.13 -8.87 -15.07
N GLU A 128 -3.31 -7.61 -15.47
CA GLU A 128 -4.07 -7.21 -16.66
C GLU A 128 -3.18 -7.13 -17.93
N ASN A 129 -1.96 -7.69 -17.90
CA ASN A 129 -1.02 -7.73 -19.02
C ASN A 129 -0.61 -6.35 -19.59
N TYR A 130 -0.41 -5.35 -18.73
CA TYR A 130 0.02 -3.99 -19.06
C TYR A 130 -0.93 -3.28 -20.04
N PRO A 131 -2.18 -3.02 -19.63
CA PRO A 131 -3.23 -2.52 -20.52
C PRO A 131 -3.00 -1.07 -20.98
N LEU A 132 -2.08 -0.33 -20.36
CA LEU A 132 -1.76 1.06 -20.72
C LEU A 132 -0.64 1.17 -21.79
N SER A 133 -0.38 0.09 -22.53
CA SER A 133 0.54 0.11 -23.67
C SER A 133 0.02 1.08 -24.76
N PRO A 134 0.89 1.92 -25.36
CA PRO A 134 2.36 1.91 -25.32
C PRO A 134 2.99 2.79 -24.21
N TYR A 135 2.19 3.45 -23.37
CA TYR A 135 2.71 4.37 -22.34
C TYR A 135 3.37 3.64 -21.18
N ILE A 136 2.79 2.52 -20.77
CA ILE A 136 3.35 1.60 -19.77
C ILE A 136 3.38 0.22 -20.41
N THR A 137 4.57 -0.33 -20.57
CA THR A 137 4.79 -1.62 -21.23
C THR A 137 5.33 -2.66 -20.26
N ALA A 138 5.14 -3.93 -20.61
CA ALA A 138 5.70 -5.04 -19.88
C ALA A 138 7.24 -4.90 -19.76
N PRO A 139 7.82 -5.13 -18.58
CA PRO A 139 9.26 -5.22 -18.40
C PRO A 139 9.88 -6.23 -19.35
N GLN A 140 10.98 -5.85 -19.98
CA GLN A 140 11.74 -6.77 -20.81
C GLN A 140 12.35 -7.89 -19.94
N PRO A 141 12.33 -9.16 -20.39
CA PRO A 141 12.96 -10.27 -19.68
C PRO A 141 14.43 -9.96 -19.34
N GLY A 142 14.86 -10.27 -18.12
CA GLY A 142 16.21 -9.98 -17.63
C GLY A 142 16.45 -8.53 -17.19
N SER A 143 15.47 -7.63 -17.34
CA SER A 143 15.56 -6.28 -16.77
C SER A 143 15.34 -6.30 -15.24
N PRO A 144 15.86 -5.30 -14.50
CA PRO A 144 15.58 -5.16 -13.07
C PRO A 144 14.08 -5.14 -12.75
N SER A 145 13.25 -4.55 -13.62
CA SER A 145 11.81 -4.52 -13.43
C SER A 145 11.15 -5.88 -13.62
N ALA A 146 11.65 -6.74 -14.52
CA ALA A 146 11.16 -8.10 -14.66
C ALA A 146 11.48 -8.94 -13.42
N ASN A 147 12.70 -8.81 -12.89
CA ASN A 147 13.14 -9.55 -11.70
C ASN A 147 12.42 -9.11 -10.41
N PHE A 148 11.84 -7.91 -10.40
CA PHE A 148 11.16 -7.36 -9.22
C PHE A 148 9.66 -7.70 -9.17
N VAL A 149 9.06 -8.22 -10.25
CA VAL A 149 7.61 -8.51 -10.28
C VAL A 149 7.18 -9.45 -9.14
N GLU A 150 7.99 -10.46 -8.84
CA GLU A 150 7.72 -11.40 -7.74
C GLU A 150 7.85 -10.76 -6.35
N SER A 151 8.49 -9.59 -6.28
CA SER A 151 8.63 -8.78 -5.09
C SER A 151 7.51 -7.74 -4.94
N LEU A 152 6.41 -7.83 -5.69
CA LEU A 152 5.27 -6.94 -5.49
C LEU A 152 4.42 -7.37 -4.28
N PRO A 153 3.73 -6.43 -3.61
CA PRO A 153 3.05 -6.68 -2.34
C PRO A 153 2.10 -7.89 -2.34
N LEU A 154 1.24 -8.02 -3.36
CA LEU A 154 0.28 -9.12 -3.43
C LEU A 154 0.93 -10.47 -3.81
N TYR A 155 2.07 -10.46 -4.50
CA TYR A 155 2.86 -11.68 -4.69
C TYR A 155 3.47 -12.14 -3.37
N ILE A 156 4.08 -11.24 -2.60
CA ILE A 156 4.69 -11.57 -1.31
C ILE A 156 3.63 -11.96 -0.26
N LEU A 157 2.58 -11.17 -0.11
CA LEU A 157 1.62 -11.31 0.98
C LEU A 157 0.54 -12.35 0.67
N ALA A 158 0.10 -12.44 -0.59
CA ALA A 158 -1.01 -13.31 -0.95
C ALA A 158 -0.61 -14.54 -1.78
N GLY A 159 0.61 -14.55 -2.34
CA GLY A 159 1.06 -15.57 -3.28
C GLY A 159 0.71 -15.26 -4.75
N GLY A 160 0.19 -14.06 -5.03
CA GLY A 160 -0.24 -13.66 -6.37
C GLY A 160 -1.62 -14.21 -6.75
N PRO A 161 -1.97 -14.22 -8.06
CA PRO A 161 -3.25 -14.76 -8.54
C PRO A 161 -3.43 -16.22 -8.14
N GLY A 162 -4.53 -16.53 -7.45
CA GLY A 162 -4.84 -17.89 -6.96
C GLY A 162 -4.00 -18.36 -5.75
N GLY A 163 -3.23 -17.46 -5.11
CA GLY A 163 -2.49 -17.78 -3.90
C GLY A 163 -3.40 -18.06 -2.69
N ALA A 164 -2.84 -18.57 -1.59
CA ALA A 164 -3.61 -18.92 -0.39
C ALA A 164 -3.91 -17.74 0.54
N GLY A 165 -3.24 -16.59 0.38
CA GLY A 165 -3.48 -15.42 1.24
C GLY A 165 -2.97 -15.53 2.69
N ASN A 166 -2.28 -16.62 3.07
CA ASN A 166 -1.94 -16.91 4.47
C ASN A 166 -1.15 -15.79 5.16
N LEU A 167 -0.13 -15.24 4.48
CA LEU A 167 0.69 -14.16 5.06
C LEU A 167 -0.11 -12.86 5.17
N LEU A 168 -0.95 -12.54 4.18
CA LEU A 168 -1.84 -11.39 4.22
C LEU A 168 -2.86 -11.51 5.36
N ALA A 169 -3.46 -12.68 5.55
CA ALA A 169 -4.37 -12.94 6.65
C ALA A 169 -3.68 -12.81 8.02
N ALA A 170 -2.47 -13.35 8.16
CA ALA A 170 -1.67 -13.18 9.36
C ALA A 170 -1.33 -11.70 9.62
N ALA A 171 -0.96 -10.94 8.59
CA ALA A 171 -0.68 -9.52 8.69
C ALA A 171 -1.92 -8.72 9.14
N VAL A 172 -3.10 -9.05 8.63
CA VAL A 172 -4.38 -8.44 9.07
C VAL A 172 -4.64 -8.72 10.54
N ILE A 173 -4.47 -9.97 11.00
CA ILE A 173 -4.68 -10.31 12.43
C ILE A 173 -3.72 -9.53 13.32
N VAL A 174 -2.43 -9.48 12.98
CA VAL A 174 -1.41 -8.76 13.74
C VAL A 174 -1.73 -7.26 13.79
N LEU A 175 -2.06 -6.65 12.64
CA LEU A 175 -2.39 -5.23 12.58
C LEU A 175 -3.69 -4.90 13.32
N PHE A 176 -4.70 -5.78 13.24
CA PHE A 176 -5.94 -5.63 13.99
C PHE A 176 -5.68 -5.61 15.51
N LEU A 177 -4.83 -6.53 16.01
CA LEU A 177 -4.44 -6.54 17.41
C LEU A 177 -3.67 -5.27 17.82
N ILE A 178 -2.72 -4.82 16.97
CA ILE A 178 -1.98 -3.57 17.23
C ILE A 178 -2.95 -2.39 17.31
N VAL A 179 -3.87 -2.25 16.37
CA VAL A 179 -4.85 -1.16 16.35
C VAL A 179 -5.75 -1.21 17.58
N LEU A 180 -6.19 -2.40 18.01
CA LEU A 180 -7.04 -2.57 19.19
C LEU A 180 -6.32 -2.22 20.50
N ILE A 181 -5.01 -2.44 20.59
CA ILE A 181 -4.21 -2.10 21.77
C ILE A 181 -3.86 -0.59 21.81
N VAL A 182 -3.65 0.01 20.64
CA VAL A 182 -3.18 1.40 20.50
C VAL A 182 -4.33 2.42 20.61
N ILE A 183 -5.57 2.00 20.36
CA ILE A 183 -6.80 2.80 20.52
C ILE A 183 -7.41 2.51 21.89
#